data_AF-A0A1R4GWA1-F1
#
_entry.id   AF-A0A1R4GWA1-F1
#
_cell.length_a   1.000
_cell.length_b   1.000
_cell.length_c   1.000
_cell.angle_alpha   90.00
_cell.angle_beta   90.00
_cell.angle_gamma   90.00
#
_symmetry.space_group_name_H-M   'P 1'
#
loop_
_entity.id
_entity.type
_entity.pdbx_description
1 polymer ?
#
loop_
_entity_poly.entity_id
_entity_poly.type
_entity_poly.pdbx_seq_one_letter_code
_entity_poly.pdbx_strand_id
1 'polypeptide(L)'
;MPALARELDANHQVWLAAAVADYVGRRSLLAEIKQSPLDVFNTEWVGIDPTSDPVLAAYFLFHDANLATLKEALLTIAPCDLSAVYAETPPEDPARISSTYVLPTGDRTLSTTWMRRVARQRLRCEPIEIAAAAHNFYAARSEDVAAIIDEVAKTL
;
A
#
# COMPACT_ATOMS: atom_id res chain seq x y z
N MET A 1 -8.56 -3.16 -4.24
CA MET A 1 -9.14 -4.15 -5.18
C MET A 1 -10.67 -4.07 -5.13
N PRO A 2 -11.29 -3.11 -5.83
CA PRO A 2 -12.75 -2.91 -5.73
C PRO A 2 -13.58 -4.10 -6.24
N ALA A 3 -13.09 -4.78 -7.28
CA ALA A 3 -13.75 -5.95 -7.85
C ALA A 3 -13.84 -7.13 -6.87
N LEU A 4 -12.79 -7.39 -6.08
CA LEU A 4 -12.82 -8.45 -5.05
C LEU A 4 -13.75 -8.08 -3.90
N ALA A 5 -13.74 -6.82 -3.48
CA ALA A 5 -14.65 -6.35 -2.43
C ALA A 5 -16.12 -6.44 -2.88
N ARG A 6 -16.42 -6.24 -4.17
CA ARG A 6 -17.75 -6.54 -4.74
C ARG A 6 -18.10 -8.02 -4.61
N GLU A 7 -17.17 -8.89 -4.97
CA GLU A 7 -17.39 -10.35 -5.00
C GLU A 7 -17.58 -10.94 -3.60
N LEU A 8 -16.89 -10.36 -2.61
CA LEU A 8 -17.01 -10.74 -1.20
C LEU A 8 -18.18 -10.05 -0.48
N ASP A 9 -18.98 -9.23 -1.17
CA ASP A 9 -20.02 -8.38 -0.57
C ASP A 9 -19.49 -7.57 0.62
N ALA A 10 -18.28 -7.03 0.47
CA ALA A 10 -17.59 -6.32 1.53
C ALA A 10 -18.22 -4.93 1.73
N ASN A 11 -18.62 -4.65 2.97
CA ASN A 11 -19.16 -3.36 3.37
C ASN A 11 -18.06 -2.29 3.57
N HIS A 12 -16.81 -2.71 3.73
CA HIS A 12 -15.67 -1.82 3.95
C HIS A 12 -14.35 -2.41 3.43
N GLN A 13 -13.43 -1.56 3.00
CA GLN A 13 -12.08 -1.95 2.58
C GLN A 13 -11.00 -1.25 3.42
N VAL A 14 -10.03 -2.02 3.91
CA VAL A 14 -8.83 -1.48 4.55
C VAL A 14 -7.66 -1.57 3.58
N TRP A 15 -6.99 -0.45 3.34
CA TRP A 15 -5.84 -0.33 2.45
C TRP A 15 -4.59 -0.10 3.29
N LEU A 16 -3.58 -0.96 3.16
CA LEU A 16 -2.31 -0.88 3.90
C LEU A 16 -1.20 -0.49 2.93
N ALA A 17 -0.61 0.71 3.08
CA ALA A 17 0.48 1.20 2.22
C ALA A 17 0.26 0.97 0.71
N ALA A 18 -0.99 1.07 0.25
CA ALA A 18 -1.39 0.53 -1.05
C ALA A 18 -1.45 1.60 -2.13
N ALA A 19 -1.15 1.21 -3.37
CA ALA A 19 -1.48 2.03 -4.53
C ALA A 19 -3.00 1.98 -4.78
N VAL A 20 -3.61 3.16 -5.01
CA VAL A 20 -5.04 3.30 -5.33
C VAL A 20 -5.18 3.76 -6.78
N ALA A 21 -5.93 3.05 -7.62
CA ALA A 21 -6.01 3.35 -9.04
C ALA A 21 -6.77 4.66 -9.36
N ASP A 22 -6.34 5.38 -10.40
CA ASP A 22 -6.98 6.62 -10.88
C ASP A 22 -8.21 6.33 -11.76
N TYR A 23 -9.33 6.03 -11.10
CA TYR A 23 -10.61 5.76 -11.76
C TYR A 23 -11.15 6.98 -12.52
N VAL A 24 -11.10 8.18 -11.91
CA VAL A 24 -11.65 9.41 -12.50
C VAL A 24 -10.86 9.81 -13.75
N GLY A 25 -9.53 9.78 -13.70
CA GLY A 25 -8.67 10.07 -14.84
C GLY A 25 -8.58 8.93 -15.85
N ARG A 26 -9.17 7.77 -15.57
CA ARG A 26 -9.10 6.54 -16.40
C ARG A 26 -7.65 6.13 -16.72
N ARG A 27 -6.73 6.36 -15.78
CA ARG A 27 -5.30 6.03 -15.95
C ARG A 27 -4.96 4.75 -15.18
N SER A 28 -4.18 3.90 -15.84
CA SER A 28 -3.56 2.76 -15.18
C SER A 28 -2.39 3.22 -14.30
N LEU A 29 -2.05 2.44 -13.26
CA LEU A 29 -0.93 2.77 -12.38
C LEU A 29 0.38 2.86 -13.17
N LEU A 30 0.56 1.99 -14.17
CA LEU A 30 1.73 2.01 -15.05
C LEU A 30 1.81 3.32 -15.86
N ALA A 31 0.68 3.85 -16.32
CA ALA A 31 0.66 5.12 -17.04
C ALA A 31 1.06 6.29 -16.11
N GLU A 32 0.58 6.29 -14.87
CA GLU A 32 0.98 7.28 -13.86
C GLU A 32 2.47 7.22 -13.54
N ILE A 33 2.99 6.01 -13.29
CA ILE A 33 4.42 5.77 -13.02
C ILE A 33 5.29 6.25 -14.18
N LYS A 34 4.91 5.95 -15.43
CA LYS A 34 5.66 6.40 -16.62
C LYS A 34 5.68 7.91 -16.75
N GLN A 35 4.60 8.59 -16.38
CA GLN A 35 4.50 10.04 -16.47
C GLN A 35 5.34 10.73 -15.38
N SER A 36 5.25 10.23 -14.15
CA SER A 36 5.86 10.89 -12.98
C SER A 36 6.31 9.86 -11.93
N PRO A 37 7.40 9.11 -12.17
CA PRO A 37 7.81 8.03 -11.27
C PRO A 37 8.18 8.54 -9.88
N LEU A 38 8.82 9.71 -9.80
CA LEU A 38 9.22 10.36 -8.54
C LEU A 38 8.06 11.02 -7.76
N ASP A 39 6.89 11.12 -8.38
CA ASP A 39 5.69 11.52 -7.64
C ASP A 39 5.10 10.30 -6.92
N VAL A 40 5.07 9.13 -7.58
CA VAL A 40 4.51 7.88 -7.02
C VAL A 40 5.44 7.24 -5.99
N PHE A 41 6.72 7.13 -6.32
CA PHE A 41 7.71 6.40 -5.53
C PHE A 41 8.62 7.35 -4.74
N ASN A 42 9.15 6.83 -3.65
CA ASN A 42 10.32 7.40 -3.00
C ASN A 42 11.51 7.32 -3.98
N THR A 43 12.32 8.38 -4.04
CA THR A 43 13.47 8.47 -4.96
C THR A 43 14.44 7.30 -4.81
N GLU A 44 14.66 6.81 -3.59
CA GLU A 44 15.59 5.70 -3.32
C GLU A 44 15.08 4.35 -3.83
N TRP A 45 13.78 4.21 -4.08
CA TRP A 45 13.17 2.96 -4.53
C TRP A 45 13.35 2.68 -6.01
N VAL A 46 13.54 3.72 -6.83
CA VAL A 46 13.47 3.59 -8.29
C VAL A 46 14.60 2.68 -8.80
N GLY A 47 14.21 1.56 -9.43
CA GLY A 47 15.13 0.57 -9.98
C GLY A 47 15.63 -0.47 -8.95
N ILE A 48 15.10 -0.44 -7.73
CA ILE A 48 15.43 -1.43 -6.69
C ILE A 48 14.53 -2.66 -6.83
N ASP A 49 15.15 -3.84 -6.75
CA ASP A 49 14.46 -5.12 -6.60
C ASP A 49 14.72 -5.68 -5.19
N PRO A 50 13.75 -5.60 -4.26
CA PRO A 50 13.92 -6.12 -2.90
C PRO A 50 14.02 -7.64 -2.85
N THR A 51 13.65 -8.36 -3.91
CA THR A 51 13.72 -9.83 -3.95
C THR A 51 15.13 -10.33 -4.27
N SER A 52 15.99 -9.45 -4.79
CA SER A 52 17.36 -9.76 -5.17
C SER A 52 18.35 -9.83 -4.00
N ASP A 53 18.06 -9.13 -2.90
CA ASP A 53 18.94 -9.02 -1.74
C ASP A 53 18.14 -8.83 -0.44
N PRO A 54 18.29 -9.71 0.58
CA PRO A 54 17.62 -9.54 1.86
C PRO A 54 17.98 -8.22 2.58
N VAL A 55 19.13 -7.61 2.31
CA VAL A 55 19.50 -6.29 2.85
C VAL A 55 18.62 -5.20 2.23
N LEU A 56 18.32 -5.26 0.94
CA LEU A 56 17.40 -4.32 0.29
C LEU A 56 15.99 -4.50 0.81
N ALA A 57 15.53 -5.74 0.97
CA ALA A 57 14.23 -6.01 1.59
C ALA A 57 14.15 -5.46 3.03
N ALA A 58 15.17 -5.73 3.85
CA ALA A 58 15.22 -5.20 5.21
C ALA A 58 15.19 -3.66 5.21
N TYR A 59 15.94 -3.01 4.32
CA TYR A 59 16.03 -1.55 4.26
C TYR A 59 14.74 -0.88 3.80
N PHE A 60 14.10 -1.40 2.75
CA PHE A 60 12.94 -0.76 2.13
C PHE A 60 11.61 -1.22 2.74
N LEU A 61 11.48 -2.52 3.01
CA LEU A 61 10.19 -3.13 3.36
C LEU A 61 10.00 -3.32 4.87
N PHE A 62 11.08 -3.60 5.61
CA PHE A 62 10.99 -4.11 6.99
C PHE A 62 11.91 -3.39 7.99
N HIS A 63 12.28 -2.13 7.74
CA HIS A 63 13.28 -1.44 8.57
C HIS A 63 12.80 -1.08 9.98
N ASP A 64 11.51 -1.25 10.26
CA ASP A 64 10.89 -1.10 11.58
C ASP A 64 10.75 -2.44 12.33
N ALA A 65 11.13 -3.57 11.71
CA ALA A 65 11.10 -4.88 12.33
C ALA A 65 12.27 -5.08 13.31
N ASN A 66 11.99 -5.72 14.45
CA ASN A 66 13.05 -6.28 15.29
C ASN A 66 13.68 -7.51 14.61
N LEU A 67 14.83 -7.98 15.11
CA LEU A 67 15.57 -9.08 14.49
C LEU A 67 14.76 -10.39 14.36
N ALA A 68 13.92 -10.71 15.33
CA ALA A 68 13.12 -11.93 15.29
C ALA A 68 12.06 -11.84 14.18
N THR A 69 11.29 -10.75 14.14
CA THR A 69 10.31 -10.49 13.09
C THR A 69 10.96 -10.42 11.71
N LEU A 70 12.10 -9.74 11.58
CA LEU A 70 12.79 -9.60 10.30
C LEU A 70 13.18 -10.96 9.73
N LYS A 71 13.70 -11.87 10.56
CA LYS A 71 14.05 -13.24 10.12
C LYS A 71 12.85 -13.97 9.52
N GLU A 72 11.69 -13.90 10.17
CA GLU A 72 10.47 -14.53 9.67
C GLU A 72 9.94 -13.82 8.41
N ALA A 73 9.93 -12.49 8.40
CA ALA A 73 9.44 -11.69 7.28
C ALA A 73 10.25 -11.92 6.00
N LEU A 74 11.58 -12.05 6.10
CA LEU A 74 12.44 -12.30 4.94
C LEU A 74 12.12 -13.65 4.26
N LEU A 75 11.59 -14.65 4.98
CA LEU A 75 11.18 -15.93 4.42
C LEU A 75 9.91 -15.84 3.55
N THR A 76 9.18 -14.73 3.66
CA THR A 76 7.92 -14.50 2.91
C THR A 76 8.12 -13.77 1.59
N ILE A 77 9.34 -13.31 1.31
CA ILE A 77 9.62 -12.55 0.10
C ILE A 77 9.57 -13.48 -1.09
N ALA A 78 8.68 -13.17 -2.04
CA ALA A 78 8.55 -13.87 -3.29
C ALA A 78 8.38 -12.85 -4.44
N PRO A 79 8.98 -13.11 -5.62
CA PRO A 79 8.67 -12.35 -6.82
C PRO A 79 7.19 -12.42 -7.15
N CYS A 80 6.59 -11.27 -7.46
CA CYS A 80 5.20 -11.17 -7.89
C CYS A 80 5.13 -10.24 -9.11
N ASP A 81 4.85 -10.79 -10.28
CA ASP A 81 4.69 -9.99 -11.49
C ASP A 81 3.26 -9.40 -11.54
N LEU A 82 3.17 -8.12 -11.22
CA LEU A 82 1.92 -7.34 -11.26
C LEU A 82 1.82 -6.46 -12.51
N SER A 83 2.68 -6.67 -13.53
CA SER A 83 2.77 -5.80 -14.70
C SER A 83 1.44 -5.67 -15.45
N ALA A 84 0.71 -6.78 -15.61
CA ALA A 84 -0.61 -6.79 -16.24
C ALA A 84 -1.61 -5.95 -15.43
N VAL A 85 -1.68 -6.17 -14.12
CA VAL A 85 -2.57 -5.44 -13.20
C VAL A 85 -2.26 -3.94 -13.22
N TYR A 86 -0.98 -3.56 -13.24
CA TYR A 86 -0.58 -2.16 -13.31
C TYR A 86 -0.90 -1.50 -14.65
N ALA A 87 -0.99 -2.26 -15.74
CA ALA A 87 -1.35 -1.76 -17.06
C ALA A 87 -2.86 -1.58 -17.24
N GLU A 88 -3.69 -2.23 -16.42
CA GLU A 88 -5.15 -2.15 -16.52
C GLU A 88 -5.68 -0.75 -16.20
N THR A 89 -6.60 -0.28 -17.05
CA THR A 89 -7.42 0.88 -16.71
C THR A 89 -8.45 0.46 -15.67
N PRO A 90 -8.53 1.13 -14.50
CA PRO A 90 -9.41 0.72 -13.41
C PRO A 90 -10.87 0.61 -13.86
N PRO A 91 -11.52 -0.56 -13.73
CA PRO A 91 -12.88 -0.74 -14.21
C PRO A 91 -13.93 -0.20 -13.23
N GLU A 92 -13.60 -0.11 -11.95
CA GLU A 92 -14.52 0.27 -10.87
C GLU A 92 -13.97 1.45 -10.05
N ASP A 93 -14.88 2.28 -9.53
CA ASP A 93 -14.55 3.38 -8.62
C ASP A 93 -14.11 2.82 -7.26
N PRO A 94 -12.86 3.07 -6.81
CA PRO A 94 -12.43 2.62 -5.50
C PRO A 94 -13.16 3.32 -4.34
N ALA A 95 -13.76 4.50 -4.56
CA ALA A 95 -14.60 5.17 -3.56
C ALA A 95 -16.03 4.60 -3.47
N ARG A 96 -16.39 3.58 -4.27
CA ARG A 96 -17.71 2.95 -4.20
C ARG A 96 -17.97 2.27 -2.86
N ILE A 97 -16.92 1.77 -2.22
CA ILE A 97 -16.98 1.08 -0.92
C ILE A 97 -16.26 1.95 0.10
N SER A 98 -16.89 2.13 1.27
CA SER A 98 -16.28 2.83 2.39
C SER A 98 -14.89 2.25 2.67
N SER A 99 -13.91 3.12 2.88
CA SER A 99 -12.52 2.70 2.94
C SER A 99 -11.76 3.38 4.08
N THR A 100 -10.87 2.62 4.70
CA THR A 100 -9.83 3.14 5.59
C THR A 100 -8.49 2.98 4.89
N TYR A 101 -7.67 4.02 4.92
CA TYR A 101 -6.30 3.95 4.41
C TYR A 101 -5.31 4.08 5.56
N VAL A 102 -4.41 3.11 5.70
CA VAL A 102 -3.36 3.09 6.72
C VAL A 102 -2.03 3.38 6.04
N LEU A 103 -1.43 4.52 6.40
CA LEU A 103 -0.25 5.09 5.75
C LEU A 103 0.97 4.99 6.66
N PRO A 104 2.02 4.25 6.28
CA PRO A 104 3.29 4.28 7.00
C PRO A 104 4.09 5.54 6.64
N THR A 105 4.43 6.38 7.63
CA THR A 105 5.15 7.64 7.35
C THR A 105 6.64 7.45 7.12
N GLY A 106 7.18 6.27 7.46
CA GLY A 106 8.56 5.87 7.18
C GLY A 106 8.75 5.16 5.84
N ASP A 107 7.72 5.09 4.99
CA ASP A 107 7.77 4.35 3.73
C ASP A 107 8.92 4.82 2.83
N ARG A 108 9.76 3.86 2.42
CA ARG A 108 10.89 4.07 1.50
C ARG A 108 10.59 3.56 0.09
N THR A 109 9.37 3.10 -0.18
CA THR A 109 8.92 2.59 -1.48
C THR A 109 7.97 3.58 -2.14
N LEU A 110 6.81 3.86 -1.55
CA LEU A 110 5.82 4.81 -2.03
C LEU A 110 6.04 6.18 -1.39
N SER A 111 5.79 7.24 -2.16
CA SER A 111 5.81 8.60 -1.66
C SER A 111 4.66 8.81 -0.67
N THR A 112 4.98 9.22 0.56
CA THR A 112 3.96 9.51 1.58
C THR A 112 3.05 10.68 1.18
N THR A 113 3.60 11.68 0.47
CA THR A 113 2.81 12.78 -0.11
C THR A 113 1.81 12.26 -1.13
N TRP A 114 2.24 11.32 -1.99
CA TRP A 114 1.35 10.69 -2.97
C TRP A 114 0.27 9.85 -2.30
N MET A 115 0.64 9.01 -1.33
CA MET A 115 -0.30 8.18 -0.57
C MET A 115 -1.40 9.02 0.10
N ARG A 116 -1.03 10.12 0.79
CA ARG A 116 -2.01 11.05 1.38
C ARG A 116 -2.97 11.61 0.34
N ARG A 117 -2.43 12.04 -0.80
CA ARG A 117 -3.21 12.64 -1.89
C ARG A 117 -4.18 11.63 -2.48
N VAL A 118 -3.74 10.41 -2.79
CA VAL A 118 -4.61 9.39 -3.39
C VAL A 118 -5.66 8.87 -2.42
N ALA A 119 -5.35 8.74 -1.12
CA ALA A 119 -6.36 8.39 -0.11
C ALA A 119 -7.50 9.42 -0.11
N ARG A 120 -7.17 10.71 -0.03
CA ARG A 120 -8.18 11.78 -0.02
C ARG A 120 -8.93 11.91 -1.35
N GLN A 121 -8.22 11.88 -2.48
CA GLN A 121 -8.82 12.14 -3.79
C GLN A 121 -9.56 10.93 -4.37
N ARG A 122 -9.04 9.71 -4.15
CA ARG A 122 -9.54 8.48 -4.80
C ARG A 122 -10.38 7.62 -3.85
N LEU A 123 -10.14 7.66 -2.54
CA LEU A 123 -10.94 6.93 -1.56
C LEU A 123 -11.87 7.83 -0.72
N ARG A 124 -11.67 9.16 -0.79
CA ARG A 124 -12.44 10.15 -0.01
C ARG A 124 -12.31 9.94 1.50
N CYS A 125 -11.18 9.39 1.95
CA CYS A 125 -10.89 9.18 3.37
C CYS A 125 -9.66 9.97 3.80
N GLU A 126 -9.61 10.34 5.08
CA GLU A 126 -8.40 10.81 5.73
C GLU A 126 -7.56 9.60 6.15
N PRO A 127 -6.28 9.49 5.75
CA PRO A 127 -5.46 8.34 6.10
C PRO A 127 -5.13 8.33 7.60
N ILE A 128 -5.11 7.14 8.18
CA ILE A 128 -4.55 6.88 9.51
C ILE A 128 -3.04 6.71 9.35
N GLU A 129 -2.26 7.63 9.90
CA GLU A 129 -0.81 7.63 9.77
C GLU A 129 -0.14 6.82 10.90
N ILE A 130 0.75 5.90 10.54
CA ILE A 130 1.59 5.16 11.48
C ILE A 130 3.01 5.71 11.42
N ALA A 131 3.44 6.30 12.53
CA ALA A 131 4.72 6.98 12.64
C ALA A 131 5.91 6.02 12.47
N ALA A 132 6.83 6.37 11.57
CA ALA A 132 8.09 5.66 11.33
C ALA A 132 7.94 4.17 10.96
N ALA A 133 6.76 3.78 10.48
CA ALA A 133 6.48 2.43 9.99
C ALA A 133 7.11 2.21 8.60
N ALA A 134 7.56 0.99 8.33
CA ALA A 134 8.07 0.61 7.00
C ALA A 134 6.92 0.30 6.03
N HIS A 135 7.23 -0.01 4.77
CA HIS A 135 6.17 -0.33 3.79
C HIS A 135 5.36 -1.56 4.20
N ASN A 136 6.04 -2.62 4.64
CA ASN A 136 5.41 -3.86 5.11
C ASN A 136 5.28 -3.88 6.64
N PHE A 137 4.94 -2.73 7.24
CA PHE A 137 4.80 -2.57 8.70
C PHE A 137 3.86 -3.57 9.36
N TYR A 138 2.90 -4.12 8.63
CA TYR A 138 2.00 -5.17 9.13
C TYR A 138 2.72 -6.44 9.58
N ALA A 139 3.97 -6.67 9.16
CA ALA A 139 4.82 -7.73 9.71
C ALA A 139 5.36 -7.37 11.11
N ALA A 140 5.82 -6.13 11.31
CA ALA A 140 6.45 -5.67 12.55
C ALA A 140 5.46 -5.16 13.61
N ARG A 141 4.32 -4.66 13.17
CA ARG A 141 3.31 -3.97 13.96
C ARG A 141 1.93 -4.59 13.78
N SER A 142 1.88 -5.91 13.64
CA SER A 142 0.65 -6.66 13.38
C SER A 142 -0.47 -6.36 14.39
N GLU A 143 -0.12 -6.18 15.67
CA GLU A 143 -1.07 -5.79 16.72
C GLU A 143 -1.68 -4.40 16.51
N ASP A 144 -0.87 -3.40 16.13
CA ASP A 144 -1.35 -2.05 15.80
C ASP A 144 -2.32 -2.10 14.60
N VAL A 145 -1.96 -2.88 13.57
CA VAL A 145 -2.80 -3.03 12.37
C VAL A 145 -4.12 -3.72 12.72
N ALA A 146 -4.07 -4.79 13.51
CA ALA A 146 -5.27 -5.51 13.95
C ALA A 146 -6.19 -4.60 14.77
N ALA A 147 -5.63 -3.82 15.71
CA ALA A 147 -6.40 -2.88 16.50
C ALA A 147 -7.10 -1.80 15.64
N ILE A 148 -6.44 -1.30 14.60
CA ILE A 148 -7.05 -0.36 13.63
C ILE A 148 -8.20 -1.04 12.88
N ILE A 149 -8.01 -2.27 12.41
CA ILE A 149 -9.05 -3.02 11.70
C ILE A 149 -10.26 -3.27 12.60
N ASP A 150 -10.03 -3.68 13.85
CA ASP A 150 -11.10 -3.92 14.84
C ASP A 150 -11.87 -2.65 15.17
N GLU A 151 -11.18 -1.51 15.30
CA GLU A 151 -11.85 -0.23 15.57
C GLU A 151 -12.71 0.22 14.40
N VAL A 152 -12.20 0.07 13.17
CA VAL A 152 -12.97 0.33 11.96
C VAL A 152 -14.20 -0.57 11.90
N ALA A 153 -14.05 -1.87 12.20
CA ALA A 153 -15.14 -2.84 12.14
C ALA A 153 -16.30 -2.52 13.11
N LYS A 154 -16.03 -1.86 14.25
CA LYS A 154 -17.08 -1.42 15.20
C LYS A 154 -17.92 -0.25 14.68
N THR A 155 -17.44 0.45 13.65
CA THR A 155 -18.10 1.65 13.09
C THR A 155 -18.92 1.36 11.84
N LEU A 156 -18.94 0.11 11.38
CA LEU A 156 -19.71 -0.39 10.24
C LEU A 156 -21.11 -0.86 10.67
#